data_AF-A0A1E7EXS2-F1
#
_entry.id   AF-A0A1E7EXS2-F1
#
_cell.length_a   1.000
_cell.length_b   1.000
_cell.length_c   1.000
_cell.angle_alpha   90.00
_cell.angle_beta   90.00
_cell.angle_gamma   90.00
#
_symmetry.space_group_name_H-M   'P 1'
#
loop_
_entity.id
_entity.type
_entity.pdbx_description
1 polymer ?
#
loop_
_entity_poly.entity_id
_entity_poly.type
_entity_poly.pdbx_seq_one_letter_code
_entity_poly.pdbx_strand_id
1 'polypeptide(L)'
;MGFMKNMFNKAQEEIGNSLKQSGTSGGSSSTSSGSSQSAPVSNVTNWEKSVGMLDGIVKQVVKVDPDGVDIVCFGGEDEVDWYRNIKNTKGLEEIVTDKGPEGACLMGAAMDEVINDAFDKDLTKRPVSVLVLTAGRPNDADELDATLKKTVNRLAESCDTCPLSITFVQIGDHPKATEYLSHLDDNIQAESASSGETFDLVDTIKDAEIQAAMSEIKGTKSSGKNGALIGAFAGAAMGVGGMYLYNKTQAKKRTEGWSGKWKISYDGEEIAVLDVVDHKDGNLTINGFPSGDALPGVYTKDEETGYTIQFQDPSGDDIDGTVEDEHAITWSDGTRWDEIPPDNGGWAGYAAAAAGGAATAGATGYLLDKKFFNKASKKDQCDYIIVLDRSAMMDPAAMRAMKQGQGEQHPMSKRKFSNKDMKFELTIWKNLPQPVRKACKELGYDKNKWDNSEEVDCQWEHWEDLTDEQRKAAKVIGWEEAAWDSHYQWTEWNELPKLQKKAARVAGYTEDNWQDWVEGLDEWWEDLGHKEKQGLAVMGWTKYSWDHQ
;
A
#
# COMPACT_ATOMS: atom_id res chain seq x y z
N MET A 1 -16.59 6.92 19.94
CA MET A 1 -15.89 6.42 21.15
C MET A 1 -16.27 4.99 21.58
N GLY A 2 -17.42 4.41 21.21
CA GLY A 2 -17.83 3.07 21.70
C GLY A 2 -17.29 1.85 20.94
N PHE A 3 -16.84 2.02 19.69
CA PHE A 3 -16.46 0.89 18.82
C PHE A 3 -15.08 0.30 19.18
N MET A 4 -14.07 1.16 19.43
CA MET A 4 -12.72 0.72 19.81
C MET A 4 -12.66 0.04 21.19
N LYS A 5 -13.44 0.51 22.17
CA LYS A 5 -13.47 -0.10 23.51
C LYS A 5 -14.07 -1.52 23.47
N ASN A 6 -15.03 -1.75 22.58
CA ASN A 6 -15.63 -3.07 22.38
C ASN A 6 -14.70 -4.02 21.62
N MET A 7 -13.88 -3.53 20.68
CA MET A 7 -12.89 -4.34 19.98
C MET A 7 -11.75 -4.80 20.90
N PHE A 8 -11.22 -3.89 21.73
CA PHE A 8 -10.19 -4.23 22.73
C PHE A 8 -10.69 -5.22 23.80
N ASN A 9 -11.94 -5.06 24.26
CA ASN A 9 -12.52 -6.00 25.22
C ASN A 9 -12.73 -7.40 24.60
N LYS A 10 -13.14 -7.48 23.32
CA LYS A 10 -13.28 -8.76 22.60
C LYS A 10 -11.93 -9.47 22.43
N ALA A 11 -10.89 -8.73 22.08
CA ALA A 11 -9.53 -9.26 21.97
C ALA A 11 -9.00 -9.79 23.31
N GLN A 12 -9.28 -9.10 24.42
CA GLN A 12 -8.92 -9.57 25.77
C GLN A 12 -9.70 -10.82 26.21
N GLU A 13 -10.98 -10.95 25.82
CA GLU A 13 -11.81 -12.12 26.11
C GLU A 13 -11.35 -13.38 25.35
N GLU A 14 -10.97 -13.23 24.08
CA GLU A 14 -10.46 -14.31 23.23
C GLU A 14 -9.09 -14.84 23.72
N ILE A 15 -8.21 -13.94 24.18
CA ILE A 15 -6.92 -14.28 24.80
C ILE A 15 -7.13 -15.02 26.14
N GLY A 16 -8.07 -14.56 26.96
CA GLY A 16 -8.39 -15.17 28.25
C GLY A 16 -8.96 -16.59 28.14
N ASN A 17 -9.70 -16.88 27.07
CA ASN A 17 -10.26 -18.20 26.82
C ASN A 17 -9.24 -19.18 26.20
N SER A 18 -8.31 -18.70 25.36
CA SER A 18 -7.24 -19.53 24.80
C SER A 18 -6.24 -20.02 25.85
N LEU A 19 -6.05 -19.26 26.95
CA LEU A 19 -5.15 -19.63 28.05
C LEU A 19 -5.76 -20.64 29.04
N LYS A 20 -7.08 -20.85 29.04
CA LYS A 20 -7.74 -21.82 29.92
C LYS A 20 -7.84 -23.24 29.35
N GLN A 21 -7.69 -23.40 28.03
CA GLN A 21 -7.76 -24.72 27.38
C GLN A 21 -6.41 -25.46 27.28
N SER A 22 -5.27 -24.81 27.54
CA SER A 22 -3.94 -25.42 27.40
C SER A 22 -3.37 -26.05 28.68
N GLY A 23 -4.14 -26.09 29.78
CA GLY A 23 -3.67 -26.53 31.09
C GLY A 23 -4.28 -27.81 31.63
N THR A 24 -4.17 -28.97 30.95
CA THR A 24 -4.27 -30.28 31.66
C THR A 24 -3.70 -31.47 30.87
N SER A 25 -2.89 -32.30 31.55
CA SER A 25 -2.30 -33.62 31.18
C SER A 25 -1.17 -33.61 30.13
N GLY A 26 -0.02 -34.27 30.25
CA GLY A 26 0.49 -35.28 31.18
C GLY A 26 1.12 -36.45 30.40
N GLY A 27 2.45 -36.62 30.45
CA GLY A 27 3.12 -37.92 30.20
C GLY A 27 3.96 -38.10 28.90
N SER A 28 5.28 -37.93 29.04
CA SER A 28 6.39 -38.71 28.45
C SER A 28 6.23 -39.49 27.12
N SER A 29 7.05 -39.15 26.11
CA SER A 29 8.10 -40.05 25.56
C SER A 29 8.89 -39.37 24.43
N SER A 30 10.14 -39.78 24.33
CA SER A 30 11.23 -39.28 23.48
C SER A 30 11.03 -39.54 21.98
N THR A 31 11.35 -38.55 21.14
CA THR A 31 12.13 -38.76 19.91
C THR A 31 12.68 -37.44 19.37
N SER A 32 13.98 -37.42 19.13
CA SER A 32 14.74 -36.32 18.53
C SER A 32 14.58 -36.32 17.00
N SER A 33 14.12 -35.21 16.44
CA SER A 33 14.40 -34.83 15.05
C SER A 33 14.53 -33.31 14.96
N GLY A 34 15.61 -32.87 14.35
CA GLY A 34 16.02 -31.46 14.31
C GLY A 34 15.00 -30.58 13.59
N SER A 35 14.57 -29.52 14.27
CA SER A 35 13.84 -28.42 13.67
C SER A 35 14.84 -27.35 13.24
N SER A 36 14.85 -27.05 11.94
CA SER A 36 15.32 -25.78 11.41
C SER A 36 14.60 -24.65 12.16
N GLN A 37 15.36 -23.88 12.94
CA GLN A 37 14.86 -22.70 13.61
C GLN A 37 14.43 -21.69 12.55
N SER A 38 13.13 -21.60 12.31
CA SER A 38 12.53 -20.46 11.64
C SER A 38 12.68 -19.25 12.57
N ALA A 39 13.08 -18.12 11.99
CA ALA A 39 13.21 -16.85 12.70
C ALA A 39 11.88 -16.47 13.39
N PRO A 40 11.93 -15.78 14.55
CA PRO A 40 10.73 -15.40 15.28
C PRO A 40 9.86 -14.46 14.43
N VAL A 41 8.60 -14.88 14.21
CA VAL A 41 7.59 -14.14 13.44
C VAL A 41 7.27 -12.83 14.17
N SER A 42 7.37 -11.69 13.48
CA SER A 42 7.05 -10.36 14.01
C SER A 42 5.53 -10.16 14.14
N ASN A 43 5.07 -9.61 15.27
CA ASN A 43 3.65 -9.29 15.50
C ASN A 43 3.16 -8.03 14.76
N VAL A 44 4.03 -7.28 14.07
CA VAL A 44 3.65 -6.08 13.31
C VAL A 44 3.38 -6.46 11.86
N THR A 45 2.22 -6.05 11.37
CA THR A 45 1.74 -6.30 10.00
C THR A 45 2.48 -5.44 8.98
N ASN A 46 2.44 -5.82 7.71
CA ASN A 46 3.00 -4.99 6.63
C ASN A 46 2.19 -3.69 6.48
N TRP A 47 0.90 -3.72 6.81
CA TRP A 47 0.03 -2.56 6.87
C TRP A 47 0.54 -1.50 7.85
N GLU A 48 0.76 -1.87 9.12
CA GLU A 48 1.24 -0.95 10.15
C GLU A 48 2.62 -0.37 9.81
N LYS A 49 3.52 -1.19 9.22
CA LYS A 49 4.81 -0.69 8.72
C LYS A 49 4.63 0.39 7.65
N SER A 50 3.69 0.17 6.72
CA SER A 50 3.44 1.05 5.58
C SER A 50 2.81 2.37 6.00
N VAL A 51 1.83 2.33 6.91
CA VAL A 51 1.20 3.53 7.47
C VAL A 51 2.22 4.36 8.25
N GLY A 52 3.07 3.71 9.04
CA GLY A 52 4.19 4.40 9.68
C GLY A 52 5.11 5.07 8.66
N MET A 53 5.58 4.29 7.67
CA MET A 53 6.52 4.76 6.64
C MET A 53 5.92 5.96 5.87
N LEU A 54 4.62 5.91 5.56
CA LEU A 54 3.88 7.00 4.95
C LEU A 54 3.95 8.27 5.80
N ASP A 55 3.56 8.22 7.09
CA ASP A 55 3.57 9.40 7.97
C ASP A 55 4.96 10.05 8.01
N GLY A 56 6.01 9.25 8.18
CA GLY A 56 7.37 9.76 8.19
C GLY A 56 7.75 10.42 6.86
N ILE A 57 7.48 9.77 5.73
CA ILE A 57 7.86 10.30 4.41
C ILE A 57 7.10 11.58 4.11
N VAL A 58 5.79 11.64 4.39
CA VAL A 58 4.99 12.85 4.23
C VAL A 58 5.55 14.00 5.05
N LYS A 59 5.94 13.78 6.33
CA LYS A 59 6.58 14.80 7.18
C LYS A 59 7.83 15.42 6.54
N GLN A 60 8.58 14.67 5.72
CA GLN A 60 9.76 15.22 5.04
C GLN A 60 9.41 15.85 3.70
N VAL A 61 8.54 15.22 2.92
CA VAL A 61 8.13 15.75 1.61
C VAL A 61 7.49 17.13 1.74
N VAL A 62 6.61 17.35 2.72
CA VAL A 62 5.93 18.65 2.90
C VAL A 62 6.87 19.77 3.38
N LYS A 63 8.07 19.44 3.86
CA LYS A 63 9.13 20.43 4.17
C LYS A 63 9.90 20.86 2.93
N VAL A 64 9.93 20.02 1.89
CA VAL A 64 10.67 20.30 0.65
C VAL A 64 9.75 20.85 -0.43
N ASP A 65 8.49 20.41 -0.45
CA ASP A 65 7.49 20.84 -1.42
C ASP A 65 6.28 21.52 -0.75
N PRO A 66 6.06 22.84 -0.96
CA PRO A 66 4.95 23.58 -0.35
C PRO A 66 3.57 23.24 -0.95
N ASP A 67 3.52 22.61 -2.12
CA ASP A 67 2.28 22.15 -2.74
C ASP A 67 1.72 20.92 -2.01
N GLY A 68 2.58 20.20 -1.30
CA GLY A 68 2.23 19.03 -0.50
C GLY A 68 2.45 17.73 -1.27
N VAL A 69 1.77 16.68 -0.84
CA VAL A 69 1.84 15.35 -1.45
C VAL A 69 0.45 14.78 -1.64
N ASP A 70 0.22 14.13 -2.77
CA ASP A 70 -1.00 13.35 -2.99
C ASP A 70 -0.82 11.93 -2.49
N ILE A 71 -1.85 11.37 -1.87
CA ILE A 71 -1.85 9.99 -1.38
C ILE A 71 -2.98 9.23 -2.06
N VAL A 72 -2.67 8.03 -2.56
CA VAL A 72 -3.61 7.17 -3.28
C VAL A 72 -3.65 5.83 -2.59
N CYS A 73 -4.81 5.40 -2.11
CA CYS A 73 -4.95 4.11 -1.45
C CYS A 73 -5.78 3.16 -2.31
N PHE A 74 -5.28 1.94 -2.56
CA PHE A 74 -5.95 0.93 -3.38
C PHE A 74 -6.02 -0.42 -2.66
N GLY A 75 -7.02 -1.26 -2.96
CA GLY A 75 -7.19 -2.58 -2.34
C GLY A 75 -8.59 -3.11 -2.56
N GLY A 76 -8.74 -4.41 -2.78
CA GLY A 76 -10.02 -4.99 -3.18
C GLY A 76 -10.39 -4.66 -4.62
N GLU A 77 -11.70 -4.67 -4.91
CA GLU A 77 -12.27 -4.28 -6.22
C GLU A 77 -12.83 -2.85 -6.21
N ASP A 78 -12.59 -2.10 -5.13
CA ASP A 78 -13.01 -0.70 -5.02
C ASP A 78 -12.11 0.24 -5.84
N GLU A 79 -12.67 1.41 -6.19
CA GLU A 79 -11.89 2.52 -6.75
C GLU A 79 -10.81 2.99 -5.78
N VAL A 80 -9.76 3.59 -6.31
CA VAL A 80 -8.70 4.16 -5.46
C VAL A 80 -9.22 5.38 -4.71
N ASP A 81 -8.83 5.51 -3.44
CA ASP A 81 -9.14 6.70 -2.66
C ASP A 81 -8.01 7.73 -2.83
N TRP A 82 -8.34 8.93 -3.30
CA TRP A 82 -7.41 10.04 -3.44
C TRP A 82 -7.50 11.02 -2.27
N TYR A 83 -6.35 11.34 -1.70
CA TYR A 83 -6.17 12.40 -0.70
C TYR A 83 -5.17 13.42 -1.24
N ARG A 84 -5.68 14.59 -1.65
CA ARG A 84 -4.90 15.57 -2.41
C ARG A 84 -4.27 16.63 -1.53
N ASN A 85 -3.10 17.12 -1.94
CA ASN A 85 -2.40 18.28 -1.36
C ASN A 85 -2.23 18.16 0.16
N ILE A 86 -1.79 17.01 0.65
CA ILE A 86 -1.50 16.80 2.07
C ILE A 86 -0.26 17.61 2.44
N LYS A 87 -0.44 18.56 3.38
CA LYS A 87 0.60 19.53 3.79
C LYS A 87 1.12 19.33 5.22
N ASN A 88 0.50 18.44 5.97
CA ASN A 88 0.93 18.03 7.30
C ASN A 88 0.36 16.63 7.59
N THR A 89 0.86 15.99 8.65
CA THR A 89 0.44 14.63 8.97
C THR A 89 -0.59 14.54 10.09
N LYS A 90 -1.14 15.66 10.54
CA LYS A 90 -2.16 15.65 11.60
C LYS A 90 -3.43 14.97 11.06
N GLY A 91 -3.79 13.84 11.66
CA GLY A 91 -4.94 13.03 11.23
C GLY A 91 -4.68 12.21 9.95
N LEU A 92 -3.45 12.19 9.44
CA LEU A 92 -3.12 11.43 8.23
C LEU A 92 -3.35 9.93 8.42
N GLU A 93 -2.93 9.39 9.56
CA GLU A 93 -3.15 7.98 9.90
C GLU A 93 -4.65 7.65 9.90
N GLU A 94 -5.48 8.47 10.56
CA GLU A 94 -6.94 8.28 10.59
C GLU A 94 -7.56 8.32 9.18
N ILE A 95 -7.07 9.20 8.30
CA ILE A 95 -7.55 9.32 6.93
C ILE A 95 -7.22 8.07 6.11
N VAL A 96 -5.99 7.57 6.15
CA VAL A 96 -5.58 6.42 5.33
C VAL A 96 -6.00 5.07 5.91
N THR A 97 -6.36 5.03 7.20
CA THR A 97 -6.83 3.83 7.91
C THR A 97 -8.34 3.76 8.05
N ASP A 98 -9.10 4.66 7.41
CA ASP A 98 -10.57 4.63 7.40
C ASP A 98 -11.13 3.28 6.89
N LYS A 99 -10.40 2.66 5.96
CA LYS A 99 -10.55 1.30 5.47
C LYS A 99 -9.27 0.53 5.75
N GLY A 100 -9.43 -0.61 6.42
CA GLY A 100 -8.32 -1.52 6.69
C GLY A 100 -7.95 -2.36 5.46
N PRO A 101 -6.88 -3.16 5.54
CA PRO A 101 -6.46 -4.04 4.46
C PRO A 101 -7.51 -5.10 4.12
N GLU A 102 -7.87 -5.22 2.84
CA GLU A 102 -8.79 -6.24 2.37
C GLU A 102 -8.66 -6.52 0.86
N GLY A 103 -9.19 -7.67 0.42
CA GLY A 103 -9.33 -7.99 -0.99
C GLY A 103 -8.03 -8.10 -1.79
N ALA A 104 -8.16 -8.05 -3.11
CA ALA A 104 -7.07 -8.25 -4.07
C ALA A 104 -6.14 -7.02 -4.17
N CYS A 105 -4.90 -7.25 -4.58
CA CYS A 105 -3.93 -6.22 -4.93
C CYS A 105 -4.09 -5.88 -6.43
N LEU A 106 -5.00 -4.95 -6.75
CA LEU A 106 -5.25 -4.46 -8.11
C LEU A 106 -4.41 -3.22 -8.43
N MET A 107 -3.10 -3.41 -8.49
CA MET A 107 -2.13 -2.31 -8.63
C MET A 107 -2.01 -1.80 -10.06
N GLY A 108 -2.24 -2.65 -11.06
CA GLY A 108 -2.24 -2.25 -12.46
C GLY A 108 -3.32 -1.21 -12.74
N ALA A 109 -4.55 -1.49 -12.31
CA ALA A 109 -5.66 -0.54 -12.42
C ALA A 109 -5.38 0.76 -11.65
N ALA A 110 -4.89 0.66 -10.40
CA ALA A 110 -4.53 1.83 -9.60
C ALA A 110 -3.45 2.68 -10.26
N MET A 111 -2.43 2.06 -10.85
CA MET A 111 -1.35 2.78 -11.51
C MET A 111 -1.76 3.39 -12.86
N ASP A 112 -2.67 2.78 -13.62
CA ASP A 112 -3.22 3.42 -14.82
C ASP A 112 -3.90 4.74 -14.44
N GLU A 113 -4.68 4.76 -13.36
CA GLU A 113 -5.31 5.99 -12.86
C GLU A 113 -4.29 7.05 -12.42
N VAL A 114 -3.30 6.67 -11.61
CA VAL A 114 -2.22 7.58 -11.15
C VAL A 114 -1.41 8.13 -12.31
N ILE A 115 -1.11 7.32 -13.31
CA ILE A 115 -0.34 7.72 -14.48
C ILE A 115 -1.17 8.63 -15.39
N ASN A 116 -2.47 8.37 -15.56
CA ASN A 116 -3.36 9.26 -16.28
C ASN A 116 -3.43 10.64 -15.59
N ASP A 117 -3.55 10.69 -14.26
CA ASP A 117 -3.48 11.94 -13.49
C ASP A 117 -2.15 12.67 -13.70
N ALA A 118 -1.02 11.94 -13.75
CA ALA A 118 0.29 12.52 -14.04
C ALA A 118 0.37 13.11 -15.46
N PHE A 119 -0.23 12.45 -16.46
CA PHE A 119 -0.24 12.93 -17.85
C PHE A 119 -1.23 14.07 -18.10
N ASP A 120 -2.22 14.26 -17.25
CA ASP A 120 -3.11 15.42 -17.29
C ASP A 120 -2.40 16.71 -16.81
N LYS A 121 -1.23 16.57 -16.15
CA LYS A 121 -0.37 17.67 -15.71
C LYS A 121 0.66 18.03 -16.78
N ASP A 122 1.17 19.26 -16.71
CA ASP A 122 2.24 19.73 -17.59
C ASP A 122 3.60 19.25 -17.10
N LEU A 123 3.97 18.02 -17.49
CA LEU A 123 5.21 17.35 -17.13
C LEU A 123 6.48 18.11 -17.57
N THR A 124 6.36 19.06 -18.50
CA THR A 124 7.50 19.91 -18.93
C THR A 124 7.80 21.02 -17.92
N LYS A 125 6.81 21.42 -17.13
CA LYS A 125 6.97 22.44 -16.08
C LYS A 125 7.30 21.83 -14.74
N ARG A 126 6.67 20.70 -14.42
CA ARG A 126 6.82 20.06 -13.13
C ARG A 126 6.89 18.54 -13.29
N PRO A 127 8.01 17.91 -12.90
CA PRO A 127 8.10 16.46 -12.92
C PRO A 127 7.14 15.85 -11.90
N VAL A 128 6.84 14.57 -12.06
CA VAL A 128 6.03 13.77 -11.12
C VAL A 128 6.91 12.66 -10.55
N SER A 129 6.79 12.41 -9.25
CA SER A 129 7.54 11.35 -8.57
C SER A 129 6.59 10.53 -7.72
N VAL A 130 6.43 9.26 -8.08
CA VAL A 130 5.52 8.32 -7.42
C VAL A 130 6.31 7.38 -6.50
N LEU A 131 5.85 7.20 -5.26
CA LEU A 131 6.33 6.16 -4.35
C LEU A 131 5.21 5.15 -4.12
N VAL A 132 5.46 3.86 -4.33
CA VAL A 132 4.46 2.81 -4.12
C VAL A 132 4.87 1.96 -2.92
N LEU A 133 4.03 1.85 -1.89
CA LEU A 133 4.24 0.98 -0.73
C LEU A 133 3.40 -0.29 -0.88
N THR A 134 4.03 -1.47 -1.00
CA THR A 134 3.32 -2.74 -1.25
C THR A 134 4.02 -3.95 -0.66
N ALA A 135 3.26 -4.98 -0.25
CA ALA A 135 3.80 -6.23 0.29
C ALA A 135 3.68 -7.44 -0.66
N GLY A 136 3.05 -7.27 -1.82
CA GLY A 136 2.61 -8.38 -2.67
C GLY A 136 2.96 -8.21 -4.14
N ARG A 137 3.00 -9.34 -4.87
CA ARG A 137 2.84 -9.29 -6.33
C ARG A 137 1.39 -8.96 -6.63
N PRO A 138 1.10 -7.96 -7.48
CA PRO A 138 -0.27 -7.62 -7.85
C PRO A 138 -1.01 -8.77 -8.54
N ASN A 139 -2.31 -8.87 -8.29
CA ASN A 139 -3.21 -9.84 -8.92
C ASN A 139 -3.37 -9.56 -10.43
N ASP A 140 -3.23 -8.31 -10.82
CA ASP A 140 -3.29 -7.76 -12.18
C ASP A 140 -1.90 -7.37 -12.72
N ALA A 141 -0.85 -8.11 -12.34
CA ALA A 141 0.53 -7.86 -12.78
C ALA A 141 0.71 -7.61 -14.29
N ASP A 142 0.03 -8.39 -15.14
CA ASP A 142 0.13 -8.22 -16.61
C ASP A 142 -0.35 -6.82 -17.07
N GLU A 143 -1.33 -6.24 -16.37
CA GLU A 143 -1.85 -4.89 -16.62
C GLU A 143 -0.90 -3.80 -16.12
N LEU A 144 -0.29 -4.01 -14.94
CA LEU A 144 0.73 -3.10 -14.43
C LEU A 144 1.93 -3.04 -15.37
N ASP A 145 2.44 -4.18 -15.83
CA ASP A 145 3.53 -4.27 -16.81
C ASP A 145 3.21 -3.49 -18.09
N ALA A 146 2.02 -3.72 -18.65
CA ALA A 146 1.57 -3.04 -19.87
C ALA A 146 1.47 -1.51 -19.67
N THR A 147 0.92 -1.08 -18.54
CA THR A 147 0.75 0.33 -18.18
C THR A 147 2.09 1.03 -18.04
N LEU A 148 3.02 0.44 -17.27
CA LEU A 148 4.36 0.99 -17.06
C LEU A 148 5.19 1.02 -18.35
N LYS A 149 5.14 -0.05 -19.16
CA LYS A 149 5.83 -0.09 -20.46
C LYS A 149 5.30 0.94 -21.44
N LYS A 150 3.97 1.08 -21.54
CA LYS A 150 3.34 2.11 -22.37
C LYS A 150 3.76 3.51 -21.92
N THR A 151 3.88 3.71 -20.62
CA THR A 151 4.26 5.00 -20.02
C THR A 151 5.69 5.39 -20.37
N VAL A 152 6.68 4.51 -20.13
CA VAL A 152 8.09 4.84 -20.42
C VAL A 152 8.32 5.06 -21.92
N ASN A 153 7.68 4.29 -22.79
CA ASN A 153 7.75 4.49 -24.24
C ASN A 153 7.16 5.86 -24.65
N ARG A 154 5.98 6.22 -24.12
CA ARG A 154 5.36 7.52 -24.40
C ARG A 154 6.27 8.67 -23.98
N LEU A 155 6.91 8.58 -22.82
CA LEU A 155 7.84 9.61 -22.34
C LEU A 155 9.08 9.69 -23.23
N ALA A 156 9.68 8.55 -23.56
CA ALA A 156 10.86 8.47 -24.44
C ALA A 156 10.61 9.03 -25.85
N GLU A 157 9.39 8.92 -26.36
CA GLU A 157 9.00 9.49 -27.65
C GLU A 157 8.72 11.00 -27.60
N SER A 158 8.29 11.52 -26.45
CA SER A 158 7.70 12.87 -26.35
C SER A 158 8.48 13.87 -25.50
N CYS A 159 9.45 13.43 -24.71
CA CYS A 159 10.16 14.25 -23.72
C CYS A 159 11.69 14.17 -23.90
N ASP A 160 12.37 15.28 -23.64
CA ASP A 160 13.85 15.35 -23.70
C ASP A 160 14.53 14.70 -22.49
N THR A 161 13.83 14.68 -21.36
CA THR A 161 14.24 13.99 -20.13
C THR A 161 13.10 13.08 -19.69
N CYS A 162 13.31 12.22 -18.69
CA CYS A 162 12.23 11.42 -18.10
C CYS A 162 11.58 12.23 -16.95
N PRO A 163 10.43 12.90 -17.15
CA PRO A 163 9.84 13.78 -16.14
C PRO A 163 9.04 13.01 -15.07
N LEU A 164 8.77 11.72 -15.29
CA LEU A 164 8.05 10.85 -14.36
C LEU A 164 8.99 9.76 -13.85
N SER A 165 8.97 9.50 -12.55
CA SER A 165 9.69 8.38 -11.93
C SER A 165 8.82 7.65 -10.93
N ILE A 166 8.99 6.34 -10.80
CA ILE A 166 8.23 5.49 -9.90
C ILE A 166 9.19 4.65 -9.05
N THR A 167 9.12 4.79 -7.74
CA THR A 167 9.89 3.98 -6.79
C THR A 167 8.97 3.04 -6.03
N PHE A 168 9.19 1.73 -6.12
CA PHE A 168 8.47 0.74 -5.32
C PHE A 168 9.25 0.42 -4.05
N VAL A 169 8.58 0.54 -2.91
CA VAL A 169 9.05 -0.01 -1.63
C VAL A 169 8.33 -1.32 -1.36
N GLN A 170 9.10 -2.41 -1.36
CA GLN A 170 8.62 -3.71 -0.92
C GLN A 170 8.59 -3.76 0.60
N ILE A 171 7.42 -3.98 1.18
CA ILE A 171 7.21 -4.14 2.60
C ILE A 171 7.14 -5.63 2.95
N GLY A 172 8.01 -6.07 3.85
CA GLY A 172 8.19 -7.50 4.14
C GLY A 172 8.95 -8.24 3.05
N ASP A 173 8.97 -9.57 3.15
CA ASP A 173 9.93 -10.44 2.45
C ASP A 173 9.28 -11.44 1.50
N HIS A 174 8.03 -11.18 1.06
CA HIS A 174 7.29 -12.12 0.22
C HIS A 174 8.04 -12.43 -1.10
N PRO A 175 8.46 -13.68 -1.37
CA PRO A 175 9.37 -14.00 -2.47
C PRO A 175 8.83 -13.62 -3.85
N LYS A 176 7.53 -13.82 -4.11
CA LYS A 176 6.93 -13.45 -5.39
C LYS A 176 6.85 -11.92 -5.59
N ALA A 177 6.79 -11.16 -4.51
CA ALA A 177 6.84 -9.70 -4.60
C ALA A 177 8.27 -9.28 -4.97
N THR A 178 9.28 -9.86 -4.31
CA THR A 178 10.69 -9.64 -4.65
C THR A 178 11.00 -9.96 -6.11
N GLU A 179 10.60 -11.13 -6.61
CA GLU A 179 10.85 -11.52 -8.00
C GLU A 179 10.18 -10.54 -8.98
N TYR A 180 8.92 -10.18 -8.71
CA TYR A 180 8.16 -9.32 -9.60
C TYR A 180 8.64 -7.86 -9.60
N LEU A 181 8.96 -7.30 -8.43
CA LEU A 181 9.47 -5.94 -8.33
C LEU A 181 10.87 -5.83 -8.97
N SER A 182 11.74 -6.82 -8.77
CA SER A 182 13.03 -6.88 -9.49
C SER A 182 12.83 -6.91 -11.01
N HIS A 183 11.82 -7.65 -11.51
CA HIS A 183 11.46 -7.62 -12.91
C HIS A 183 11.06 -6.22 -13.39
N LEU A 184 10.27 -5.47 -12.62
CA LEU A 184 9.91 -4.11 -13.00
C LEU A 184 11.13 -3.17 -13.04
N ASP A 185 12.00 -3.23 -12.04
CA ASP A 185 13.26 -2.46 -11.97
C ASP A 185 14.12 -2.67 -13.24
N ASP A 186 14.32 -3.93 -13.61
CA ASP A 186 15.22 -4.29 -14.71
C ASP A 186 14.61 -4.03 -16.09
N ASN A 187 13.28 -4.04 -16.22
CA ASN A 187 12.64 -4.11 -17.52
C ASN A 187 11.89 -2.85 -17.94
N ILE A 188 11.45 -1.94 -17.06
CA ILE A 188 10.63 -0.79 -17.47
C ILE A 188 11.48 0.38 -17.99
N GLN A 189 12.08 0.14 -19.16
CA GLN A 189 13.00 1.07 -19.83
C GLN A 189 12.63 1.26 -21.31
N ALA A 190 13.02 2.40 -21.88
CA ALA A 190 12.92 2.75 -23.30
C ALA A 190 14.04 3.73 -23.73
N GLU A 191 14.46 3.72 -24.99
CA GLU A 191 15.46 4.67 -25.51
C GLU A 191 14.78 5.97 -25.94
N SER A 192 15.26 7.12 -25.45
CA SER A 192 14.73 8.43 -25.83
C SER A 192 14.96 8.72 -27.30
N ALA A 193 13.89 9.10 -28.00
CA ALA A 193 13.95 9.48 -29.40
C ALA A 193 14.72 10.78 -29.63
N SER A 194 14.82 11.67 -28.63
CA SER A 194 15.52 12.96 -28.77
C SER A 194 16.97 12.93 -28.31
N SER A 195 17.28 12.20 -27.22
CA SER A 195 18.64 12.15 -26.65
C SER A 195 19.41 10.87 -26.94
N GLY A 196 18.72 9.77 -27.28
CA GLY A 196 19.32 8.43 -27.38
C GLY A 196 19.69 7.82 -26.01
N GLU A 197 19.34 8.48 -24.91
CA GLU A 197 19.57 7.96 -23.56
C GLU A 197 18.46 6.99 -23.16
N THR A 198 18.79 5.96 -22.38
CA THR A 198 17.80 5.04 -21.82
C THR A 198 17.02 5.76 -20.72
N PHE A 199 15.72 5.94 -20.95
CA PHE A 199 14.77 6.30 -19.92
C PHE A 199 14.45 5.07 -19.10
N ASP A 200 14.69 5.20 -17.80
CA ASP A 200 14.43 4.17 -16.81
C ASP A 200 13.41 4.69 -15.81
N LEU A 201 12.20 4.15 -15.89
CA LEU A 201 11.02 4.68 -15.20
C LEU A 201 10.93 4.21 -13.75
N VAL A 202 11.34 2.97 -13.49
CA VAL A 202 11.04 2.26 -12.24
C VAL A 202 12.33 1.96 -11.50
N ASP A 203 12.31 2.12 -10.17
CA ASP A 203 13.28 1.47 -9.30
C ASP A 203 12.62 0.86 -8.07
N THR A 204 13.33 -0.06 -7.42
CA THR A 204 12.77 -0.81 -6.28
C THR A 204 13.70 -0.81 -5.08
N ILE A 205 13.14 -0.87 -3.88
CA ILE A 205 13.88 -1.00 -2.63
C ILE A 205 13.05 -1.79 -1.62
N LYS A 206 13.69 -2.58 -0.75
CA LYS A 206 13.01 -3.27 0.34
C LYS A 206 12.99 -2.43 1.60
N ASP A 207 11.95 -2.60 2.42
CA ASP A 207 11.90 -2.04 3.77
C ASP A 207 13.15 -2.42 4.58
N ALA A 208 13.63 -3.66 4.48
CA ALA A 208 14.86 -4.11 5.12
C ALA A 208 16.11 -3.35 4.66
N GLU A 209 16.17 -2.89 3.41
CA GLU A 209 17.30 -2.11 2.87
C GLU A 209 17.23 -0.65 3.35
N ILE A 210 16.03 -0.09 3.48
CA ILE A 210 15.78 1.19 4.16
C ILE A 210 16.25 1.11 5.62
N GLN A 211 15.97 -0.01 6.30
CA GLN A 211 16.37 -0.25 7.68
C GLN A 211 17.89 -0.40 7.82
N ALA A 212 18.53 -1.04 6.84
CA ALA A 212 19.99 -1.13 6.76
C ALA A 212 20.63 0.24 6.52
N ALA A 213 20.06 1.05 5.62
CA ALA A 213 20.49 2.43 5.36
C ALA A 213 20.51 3.25 6.66
N MET A 214 19.45 3.14 7.48
CA MET A 214 19.39 3.79 8.79
C MET A 214 20.48 3.33 9.75
N SER A 215 20.83 2.05 9.72
CA SER A 215 21.87 1.51 10.59
C SER A 215 23.27 2.05 10.25
N GLU A 216 23.51 2.45 8.99
CA GLU A 216 24.79 3.04 8.58
C GLU A 216 24.92 4.53 8.89
N ILE A 217 23.84 5.30 8.82
CA ILE A 217 23.84 6.73 9.20
C ILE A 217 24.32 6.91 10.65
N LYS A 218 24.00 5.95 11.52
CA LYS A 218 24.45 5.88 12.92
C LYS A 218 25.96 5.79 13.09
N GLY A 219 26.69 5.33 12.07
CA GLY A 219 28.14 5.11 12.12
C GLY A 219 29.00 6.24 11.53
N THR A 220 28.41 7.25 10.88
CA THR A 220 29.17 8.27 10.14
C THR A 220 28.91 9.68 10.67
N LYS A 221 30.00 10.39 11.02
CA LYS A 221 29.98 11.85 11.31
C LYS A 221 29.80 12.63 10.01
N SER A 222 28.62 12.64 9.41
CA SER A 222 28.33 13.45 8.22
C SER A 222 27.73 14.80 8.63
N SER A 223 28.59 15.78 8.89
CA SER A 223 28.24 17.11 9.41
C SER A 223 27.82 18.12 8.32
N GLY A 224 26.82 17.78 7.50
CA GLY A 224 26.34 18.68 6.43
C GLY A 224 24.82 18.74 6.31
N LYS A 225 24.29 19.85 5.79
CA LYS A 225 22.84 20.06 5.53
C LYS A 225 22.16 18.92 4.75
N ASN A 226 22.93 18.22 3.91
CA ASN A 226 22.44 17.04 3.20
C ASN A 226 22.35 15.83 4.14
N GLY A 227 23.30 15.63 5.06
CA GLY A 227 23.28 14.54 6.05
C GLY A 227 22.06 14.52 6.97
N ALA A 228 21.58 15.70 7.38
CA ALA A 228 20.36 15.83 8.20
C ALA A 228 19.09 15.42 7.43
N LEU A 229 18.95 15.84 6.17
CA LEU A 229 17.81 15.47 5.33
C LEU A 229 17.84 13.98 4.96
N ILE A 230 19.04 13.43 4.77
CA ILE A 230 19.28 12.01 4.52
C ILE A 230 18.85 11.15 5.72
N GLY A 231 19.28 11.52 6.93
CA GLY A 231 18.83 10.88 8.17
C GLY A 231 17.32 11.02 8.39
N ALA A 232 16.75 12.16 8.01
CA ALA A 232 15.33 12.43 8.16
C ALA A 232 14.47 11.56 7.22
N PHE A 233 14.87 11.36 5.95
CA PHE A 233 14.16 10.47 5.02
C PHE A 233 14.32 9.00 5.39
N ALA A 234 15.51 8.60 5.82
CA ALA A 234 15.76 7.24 6.25
C ALA A 234 14.95 6.91 7.53
N GLY A 235 14.86 7.84 8.50
CA GLY A 235 14.03 7.66 9.70
C GLY A 235 12.53 7.73 9.42
N ALA A 236 12.14 8.65 8.53
CA ALA A 236 10.79 8.76 7.99
C ALA A 236 10.31 7.46 7.33
N ALA A 237 11.16 6.88 6.49
CA ALA A 237 10.83 5.67 5.76
C ALA A 237 10.71 4.44 6.66
N MET A 238 11.03 4.52 7.96
CA MET A 238 10.75 3.44 8.90
C MET A 238 9.42 3.60 9.63
N GLY A 239 8.92 4.83 9.78
CA GLY A 239 7.62 5.06 10.39
C GLY A 239 7.49 4.65 11.85
N VAL A 240 6.41 5.03 12.52
CA VAL A 240 6.18 4.65 13.93
C VAL A 240 6.20 3.13 14.13
N GLY A 241 5.62 2.35 13.20
CA GLY A 241 5.59 0.87 13.25
C GLY A 241 6.93 0.17 12.97
N GLY A 242 7.76 0.68 12.04
CA GLY A 242 9.11 0.18 11.82
C GLY A 242 10.10 0.70 12.87
N MET A 243 9.86 1.88 13.45
CA MET A 243 10.58 2.41 14.59
C MET A 243 10.34 1.58 15.85
N TYR A 244 9.09 1.15 16.07
CA TYR A 244 8.74 0.18 17.11
C TYR A 244 9.49 -1.15 16.97
N LEU A 245 9.61 -1.70 15.75
CA LEU A 245 10.38 -2.93 15.48
C LEU A 245 11.90 -2.74 15.68
N TYR A 246 12.42 -1.58 15.28
CA TYR A 246 13.81 -1.21 15.47
C TYR A 246 14.16 -1.05 16.95
N ASN A 247 13.36 -0.28 17.68
CA ASN A 247 13.44 -0.10 19.12
C ASN A 247 13.32 -1.45 19.84
N LYS A 248 12.38 -2.32 19.45
CA LYS A 248 12.21 -3.68 20.02
C LYS A 248 13.45 -4.57 19.90
N THR A 249 14.26 -4.40 18.85
CA THR A 249 15.48 -5.19 18.64
C THR A 249 16.67 -4.64 19.43
N GLN A 250 16.78 -3.31 19.58
CA GLN A 250 17.88 -2.68 20.32
C GLN A 250 17.60 -2.58 21.82
N ALA A 251 16.36 -2.35 22.24
CA ALA A 251 15.89 -2.34 23.62
C ALA A 251 16.18 -3.66 24.37
N LYS A 252 16.15 -4.80 23.66
CA LYS A 252 16.52 -6.11 24.23
C LYS A 252 17.99 -6.22 24.64
N LYS A 253 18.85 -5.30 24.21
CA LYS A 253 20.27 -5.28 24.57
C LYS A 253 20.59 -4.42 25.80
N ARG A 254 19.69 -3.50 26.20
CA ARG A 254 19.94 -2.57 27.32
C ARG A 254 19.83 -3.29 28.67
N THR A 255 20.88 -3.21 29.49
CA THR A 255 21.01 -3.96 30.76
C THR A 255 20.86 -3.10 32.02
N GLU A 256 21.02 -1.78 31.92
CA GLU A 256 20.84 -0.81 33.02
C GLU A 256 19.86 0.29 32.59
N GLY A 257 19.07 0.85 33.51
CA GLY A 257 17.98 1.82 33.21
C GLY A 257 18.43 3.11 32.49
N TRP A 258 17.61 4.15 32.51
CA TRP A 258 17.88 5.40 31.77
C TRP A 258 18.71 6.44 32.54
N SER A 259 19.07 6.15 33.79
CA SER A 259 19.86 7.04 34.63
C SER A 259 21.24 7.31 34.03
N GLY A 260 21.60 8.57 33.84
CA GLY A 260 22.91 8.93 33.31
C GLY A 260 22.99 10.37 32.84
N LYS A 261 24.19 10.75 32.38
CA LYS A 261 24.38 12.03 31.69
C LYS A 261 24.14 11.83 30.21
N TRP A 262 23.33 12.69 29.63
CA TRP A 262 22.93 12.60 28.23
C TRP A 262 23.30 13.88 27.52
N LYS A 263 24.15 13.78 26.50
CA LYS A 263 24.48 14.91 25.64
C LYS A 263 23.36 15.08 24.61
N ILE A 264 22.69 16.22 24.62
CA ILE A 264 21.71 16.59 23.61
C ILE A 264 22.41 17.25 22.44
N SER A 265 22.02 16.87 21.23
CA SER A 265 22.32 17.60 20.01
C SER A 265 21.06 17.88 19.19
N TYR A 266 21.07 18.98 18.44
CA TYR A 266 20.07 19.31 17.43
C TYR A 266 20.79 19.82 16.20
N ASP A 267 20.46 19.28 15.03
CA ASP A 267 21.19 19.52 13.77
C ASP A 267 22.71 19.27 13.90
N GLY A 268 23.11 18.32 14.75
CA GLY A 268 24.50 17.95 15.01
C GLY A 268 25.27 18.92 15.92
N GLU A 269 24.67 20.03 16.33
CA GLU A 269 25.25 20.93 17.33
C GLU A 269 24.83 20.49 18.74
N GLU A 270 25.81 20.43 19.66
CA GLU A 270 25.53 20.14 21.07
C GLU A 270 24.76 21.32 21.69
N ILE A 271 23.59 21.03 22.26
CA ILE A 271 22.76 22.05 22.91
C ILE A 271 23.07 22.12 24.39
N ALA A 272 23.08 20.95 25.05
CA ALA A 272 23.21 20.84 26.50
C ALA A 272 23.60 19.41 26.89
N VAL A 273 24.02 19.24 28.14
CA VAL A 273 24.13 17.93 28.79
C VAL A 273 23.07 17.86 29.88
N LEU A 274 22.20 16.87 29.77
CA LEU A 274 21.16 16.57 30.74
C LEU A 274 21.62 15.54 31.76
N ASP A 275 21.01 15.59 32.93
CA ASP A 275 21.10 14.55 33.94
C ASP A 275 19.74 13.87 34.07
N VAL A 276 19.64 12.65 33.55
CA VAL A 276 18.42 11.84 33.58
C VAL A 276 18.49 10.95 34.81
N VAL A 277 17.43 10.99 35.60
CA VAL A 277 17.23 10.13 36.78
C VAL A 277 16.08 9.19 36.47
N ASP A 278 16.38 7.90 36.36
CA ASP A 278 15.40 6.82 36.25
C ASP A 278 15.02 6.30 37.66
N HIS A 279 13.75 6.46 38.01
CA HIS A 279 13.19 6.03 39.30
C HIS A 279 12.88 4.53 39.38
N LYS A 280 13.09 3.81 38.27
CA LYS A 280 12.89 2.36 38.09
C LYS A 280 11.44 1.87 38.24
N ASP A 281 10.49 2.79 38.25
CA ASP A 281 9.05 2.56 38.29
C ASP A 281 8.36 2.99 36.98
N GLY A 282 9.15 3.30 35.94
CA GLY A 282 8.67 3.85 34.69
C GLY A 282 8.67 5.38 34.66
N ASN A 283 9.03 6.07 35.74
CA ASN A 283 9.15 7.53 35.75
C ASN A 283 10.61 7.97 35.61
N LEU A 284 10.80 9.07 34.86
CA LEU A 284 12.07 9.75 34.67
C LEU A 284 11.99 11.18 35.19
N THR A 285 13.10 11.70 35.68
CA THR A 285 13.29 13.13 35.92
C THR A 285 14.49 13.61 35.13
N ILE A 286 14.27 14.63 34.30
CA ILE A 286 15.26 15.13 33.36
C ILE A 286 15.68 16.53 33.79
N ASN A 287 16.95 16.65 34.18
CA ASN A 287 17.52 17.90 34.68
C ASN A 287 18.47 18.51 33.65
N GLY A 288 18.56 19.84 33.63
CA GLY A 288 19.57 20.55 32.84
C GLY A 288 19.05 21.25 31.57
N PHE A 289 17.73 21.30 31.36
CA PHE A 289 17.17 22.15 30.32
C PHE A 289 17.42 23.64 30.62
N PRO A 290 17.65 24.50 29.61
CA PRO A 290 17.85 25.94 29.80
C PRO A 290 16.67 26.67 30.46
N SER A 291 15.47 26.09 30.42
CA SER A 291 14.28 26.55 31.15
C SER A 291 14.45 26.51 32.68
N GLY A 292 15.43 25.75 33.19
CA GLY A 292 15.82 25.71 34.60
C GLY A 292 15.07 24.67 35.45
N ASP A 293 13.80 24.42 35.16
CA ASP A 293 13.01 23.41 35.88
C ASP A 293 13.28 21.99 35.37
N ALA A 294 13.24 21.02 36.29
CA ALA A 294 13.33 19.60 35.94
C ALA A 294 12.05 19.17 35.23
N LEU A 295 12.20 18.45 34.11
CA LEU A 295 11.09 17.99 33.30
C LEU A 295 10.77 16.52 33.58
N PRO A 296 9.48 16.13 33.57
CA PRO A 296 9.10 14.74 33.75
C PRO A 296 9.31 13.96 32.44
N GLY A 297 9.64 12.67 32.60
CA GLY A 297 9.54 11.71 31.52
C GLY A 297 8.97 10.40 32.02
N VAL A 298 8.55 9.55 31.08
CA VAL A 298 8.02 8.24 31.37
C VAL A 298 8.59 7.22 30.40
N TYR A 299 8.75 5.99 30.88
CA TYR A 299 8.96 4.84 30.03
C TYR A 299 8.12 3.67 30.51
N THR A 300 7.60 2.88 29.56
CA THR A 300 6.96 1.61 29.87
C THR A 300 7.82 0.48 29.34
N LYS A 301 8.09 -0.49 30.20
CA LYS A 301 8.76 -1.73 29.83
C LYS A 301 7.72 -2.83 29.66
N ASP A 302 7.74 -3.47 28.51
CA ASP A 302 6.92 -4.63 28.21
C ASP A 302 7.81 -5.77 27.71
N GLU A 303 7.59 -6.97 28.23
CA GLU A 303 8.43 -8.13 27.94
C GLU A 303 8.33 -8.59 26.48
N GLU A 304 7.25 -8.24 25.79
CA GLU A 304 6.97 -8.61 24.40
C GLU A 304 7.30 -7.47 23.41
N THR A 305 7.19 -6.20 23.85
CA THR A 305 7.26 -5.01 23.00
C THR A 305 8.47 -4.09 23.26
N GLY A 306 9.21 -4.25 24.36
CA GLY A 306 10.43 -3.51 24.66
C GLY A 306 10.19 -2.26 25.53
N TYR A 307 10.89 -1.16 25.24
CA TYR A 307 10.71 0.11 25.95
C TYR A 307 10.02 1.13 25.04
N THR A 308 8.96 1.76 25.54
CA THR A 308 8.44 3.04 25.03
C THR A 308 8.94 4.13 25.96
N ILE A 309 9.45 5.25 25.46
CA ILE A 309 10.01 6.34 26.26
C ILE A 309 9.53 7.70 25.73
N GLN A 310 9.22 8.62 26.63
CA GLN A 310 8.66 9.94 26.33
C GLN A 310 9.12 10.94 27.39
N PHE A 311 9.26 12.22 27.04
CA PHE A 311 9.36 13.31 28.02
C PHE A 311 8.43 14.46 27.68
N GLN A 312 8.10 15.28 28.68
CA GLN A 312 7.34 16.50 28.47
C GLN A 312 8.29 17.68 28.34
N ASP A 313 8.21 18.42 27.23
CA ASP A 313 9.07 19.58 26.99
C ASP A 313 8.67 20.80 27.84
N PRO A 314 9.45 21.90 27.82
CA PRO A 314 9.11 23.11 28.57
C PRO A 314 7.78 23.78 28.17
N SER A 315 7.26 23.48 26.98
CA SER A 315 5.96 23.97 26.52
C SER A 315 4.79 23.12 27.02
N GLY A 316 5.08 21.94 27.58
CA GLY A 316 4.10 20.98 28.06
C GLY A 316 3.72 19.93 27.02
N ASP A 317 4.39 19.92 25.86
CA ASP A 317 4.14 18.96 24.79
C ASP A 317 4.90 17.65 25.05
N ASP A 318 4.22 16.54 24.76
CA ASP A 318 4.79 15.21 24.89
C ASP A 318 5.71 14.89 23.70
N ILE A 319 6.97 14.60 23.98
CA ILE A 319 8.02 14.31 23.00
C ILE A 319 8.37 12.82 23.09
N ASP A 320 8.02 12.10 22.03
CA ASP A 320 8.23 10.66 21.92
C ASP A 320 9.68 10.34 21.57
N GLY A 321 10.27 9.40 22.31
CA GLY A 321 11.64 8.95 22.14
C GLY A 321 11.75 7.64 21.37
N THR A 322 12.69 7.62 20.44
CA THR A 322 13.10 6.47 19.65
C THR A 322 14.43 5.97 20.19
N VAL A 323 14.45 4.77 20.75
CA VAL A 323 15.67 4.15 21.30
C VAL A 323 16.53 3.60 20.17
N GLU A 324 17.57 4.35 19.81
CA GLU A 324 18.49 4.01 18.72
C GLU A 324 19.39 2.83 19.08
N ASP A 325 19.87 2.80 20.34
CA ASP A 325 20.58 1.69 20.98
C ASP A 325 20.60 1.85 22.51
N GLU A 326 21.44 1.09 23.23
CA GLU A 326 21.58 1.18 24.69
C GLU A 326 22.17 2.51 25.18
N HIS A 327 22.68 3.37 24.31
CA HIS A 327 23.32 4.65 24.65
C HIS A 327 22.84 5.82 23.78
N ALA A 328 21.82 5.65 22.95
CA ALA A 328 21.33 6.71 22.07
C ALA A 328 19.82 6.71 21.91
N ILE A 329 19.22 7.91 21.92
CA ILE A 329 17.78 8.14 21.71
C ILE A 329 17.60 9.33 20.76
N THR A 330 16.73 9.19 19.76
CA THR A 330 16.28 10.32 18.91
C THR A 330 14.85 10.68 19.29
N TRP A 331 14.53 11.97 19.33
CA TRP A 331 13.24 12.46 19.81
C TRP A 331 12.41 13.08 18.69
N SER A 332 11.09 13.08 18.86
CA SER A 332 10.14 13.60 17.86
C SER A 332 10.27 15.12 17.61
N ASP A 333 10.89 15.86 18.54
CA ASP A 333 11.25 17.28 18.41
C ASP A 333 12.49 17.50 17.52
N GLY A 334 13.15 16.42 17.08
CA GLY A 334 14.36 16.45 16.26
C GLY A 334 15.67 16.48 17.05
N THR A 335 15.63 16.43 18.39
CA THR A 335 16.83 16.31 19.21
C THR A 335 17.34 14.87 19.26
N ARG A 336 18.66 14.70 19.43
CA ARG A 336 19.32 13.41 19.65
C ARG A 336 20.07 13.44 20.97
N TRP A 337 19.87 12.42 21.80
CA TRP A 337 20.50 12.27 23.10
C TRP A 337 21.47 11.09 23.04
N ASP A 338 22.75 11.34 23.30
CA ASP A 338 23.78 10.30 23.43
C ASP A 338 24.22 10.21 24.90
N GLU A 339 24.17 9.02 25.47
CA GLU A 339 24.61 8.74 26.83
C GLU A 339 26.13 8.95 26.93
N ILE A 340 26.53 9.73 27.91
CA ILE A 340 27.93 9.98 28.24
C ILE A 340 28.38 8.85 29.16
N PRO A 341 29.32 7.99 28.73
CA PRO A 341 29.77 6.88 29.55
C PRO A 341 30.37 7.38 30.87
N PRO A 342 30.11 6.69 32.00
CA PRO A 342 30.84 6.94 33.23
C PRO A 342 32.33 6.64 32.99
N ASP A 343 33.20 7.63 33.23
CA ASP A 343 34.66 7.50 33.26
C ASP A 343 35.36 6.94 32.00
N ASN A 344 35.58 7.79 30.99
CA ASN A 344 36.54 7.60 29.87
C ASN A 344 36.46 6.26 29.07
N GLY A 345 35.37 5.50 29.18
CA GLY A 345 35.11 4.31 28.37
C GLY A 345 34.62 4.67 26.97
N GLY A 346 35.14 4.01 25.93
CA GLY A 346 34.67 4.17 24.55
C GLY A 346 33.76 3.03 24.13
N TRP A 347 32.60 3.35 23.56
CA TRP A 347 31.69 2.38 22.93
C TRP A 347 32.23 1.98 21.55
N ALA A 348 33.16 1.03 21.49
CA ALA A 348 33.77 0.58 20.23
C ALA A 348 33.18 -0.75 19.76
N GLY A 349 32.47 -0.73 18.63
CA GLY A 349 32.36 -1.87 17.74
C GLY A 349 30.95 -2.11 17.19
N TYR A 350 30.74 -1.76 15.91
CA TYR A 350 30.15 -2.64 14.91
C TYR A 350 30.32 -2.01 13.52
N ALA A 351 31.17 -2.62 12.70
CA ALA A 351 31.37 -2.28 11.30
C ALA A 351 31.22 -3.55 10.45
N ALA A 352 30.70 -3.35 9.23
CA ALA A 352 30.59 -4.27 8.08
C ALA A 352 29.33 -5.14 7.99
N ALA A 353 28.55 -4.98 6.92
CA ALA A 353 28.80 -5.64 5.63
C ALA A 353 27.92 -5.02 4.52
N ALA A 354 28.56 -4.59 3.43
CA ALA A 354 27.93 -4.11 2.21
C ALA A 354 27.54 -5.28 1.29
N ALA A 355 26.40 -5.16 0.60
CA ALA A 355 26.10 -5.99 -0.57
C ALA A 355 25.30 -5.21 -1.62
N GLY A 356 25.98 -4.83 -2.71
CA GLY A 356 25.45 -4.86 -4.08
C GLY A 356 24.72 -3.64 -4.66
N GLY A 357 25.45 -2.81 -5.45
CA GLY A 357 24.84 -2.05 -6.57
C GLY A 357 25.10 -0.53 -6.59
N ALA A 358 26.21 -0.14 -7.23
CA ALA A 358 26.64 1.17 -7.78
C ALA A 358 26.08 2.53 -7.23
N ALA A 359 27.00 3.25 -6.57
CA ALA A 359 27.29 4.69 -6.68
C ALA A 359 26.77 5.71 -5.63
N THR A 360 26.92 5.44 -4.33
CA THR A 360 27.79 6.22 -3.40
C THR A 360 27.84 5.61 -1.98
N ALA A 361 28.96 4.99 -1.62
CA ALA A 361 29.49 4.81 -0.24
C ALA A 361 28.67 4.14 0.90
N GLY A 362 27.47 3.56 0.69
CA GLY A 362 26.77 2.76 1.72
C GLY A 362 25.29 2.51 1.38
N ALA A 363 24.60 1.63 2.11
CA ALA A 363 23.14 1.50 2.12
C ALA A 363 22.40 2.86 2.23
N THR A 364 23.00 3.87 2.88
CA THR A 364 22.44 5.25 2.86
C THR A 364 22.47 5.90 1.49
N GLY A 365 23.59 5.80 0.77
CA GLY A 365 23.65 6.28 -0.61
C GLY A 365 22.72 5.49 -1.51
N TYR A 366 22.65 4.17 -1.31
CA TYR A 366 21.71 3.31 -2.04
C TYR A 366 20.25 3.74 -1.90
N LEU A 367 19.81 4.12 -0.69
CA LEU A 367 18.46 4.67 -0.47
C LEU A 367 18.25 5.99 -1.23
N LEU A 368 19.23 6.88 -1.22
CA LEU A 368 19.14 8.20 -1.86
C LEU A 368 19.36 8.16 -3.36
N ASP A 369 19.94 7.07 -3.87
CA ASP A 369 20.04 6.82 -5.30
C ASP A 369 18.67 6.46 -5.89
N LYS A 370 17.72 6.04 -5.03
CA LYS A 370 16.35 5.77 -5.47
C LYS A 370 15.63 7.04 -5.88
N LYS A 371 15.00 7.03 -7.05
CA LYS A 371 14.48 8.19 -7.80
C LYS A 371 13.63 9.10 -6.92
N PHE A 372 12.68 8.55 -6.15
CA PHE A 372 11.82 9.33 -5.25
C PHE A 372 12.61 10.05 -4.15
N PHE A 373 13.43 9.30 -3.40
CA PHE A 373 14.22 9.84 -2.29
C PHE A 373 15.33 10.79 -2.79
N ASN A 374 15.88 10.54 -3.98
CA ASN A 374 16.83 11.42 -4.65
C ASN A 374 16.23 12.80 -4.92
N LYS A 375 15.05 12.85 -5.58
CA LYS A 375 14.34 14.09 -5.88
C LYS A 375 13.99 14.85 -4.61
N ALA A 376 13.39 14.15 -3.63
CA ALA A 376 12.99 14.75 -2.37
C ALA A 376 14.18 15.28 -1.55
N SER A 377 15.31 14.56 -1.53
CA SER A 377 16.54 15.00 -0.86
C SER A 377 17.22 16.18 -1.57
N LYS A 378 17.10 16.28 -2.90
CA LYS A 378 17.55 17.45 -3.67
C LYS A 378 16.62 18.67 -3.55
N LYS A 379 15.46 18.49 -2.92
CA LYS A 379 14.39 19.50 -2.80
C LYS A 379 13.84 19.94 -4.15
N ASP A 380 13.76 19.00 -5.09
CA ASP A 380 13.16 19.25 -6.40
C ASP A 380 11.69 19.64 -6.19
N GLN A 381 11.25 20.68 -6.88
CA GLN A 381 9.82 21.03 -6.94
C GLN A 381 9.16 20.04 -7.90
N CYS A 382 8.38 19.11 -7.35
CA CYS A 382 7.88 17.93 -8.04
C CYS A 382 6.47 17.63 -7.56
N ASP A 383 5.59 17.14 -8.42
CA ASP A 383 4.33 16.58 -7.93
C ASP A 383 4.63 15.21 -7.31
N TYR A 384 4.63 15.16 -5.97
CA TYR A 384 4.85 13.94 -5.22
C TYR A 384 3.53 13.19 -5.02
N ILE A 385 3.53 11.90 -5.36
CA ILE A 385 2.39 11.01 -5.15
C ILE A 385 2.87 9.78 -4.36
N ILE A 386 2.17 9.40 -3.30
CA ILE A 386 2.42 8.16 -2.57
C ILE A 386 1.23 7.22 -2.76
N VAL A 387 1.46 6.06 -3.36
CA VAL A 387 0.47 5.01 -3.57
C VAL A 387 0.63 3.97 -2.46
N LEU A 388 -0.43 3.71 -1.71
CA LEU A 388 -0.47 2.80 -0.57
C LEU A 388 -1.36 1.60 -0.88
N ASP A 389 -0.75 0.41 -0.87
CA ASP A 389 -1.44 -0.88 -0.96
C ASP A 389 -2.24 -1.13 0.34
N ARG A 390 -3.53 -1.41 0.19
CA ARG A 390 -4.48 -1.86 1.23
C ARG A 390 -5.07 -3.22 0.88
N SER A 391 -4.40 -4.02 0.05
CA SER A 391 -4.83 -5.39 -0.22
C SER A 391 -4.69 -6.28 1.01
N ALA A 392 -5.35 -7.43 1.00
CA ALA A 392 -5.23 -8.42 2.06
C ALA A 392 -3.77 -8.81 2.33
N MET A 393 -2.87 -8.76 1.34
CA MET A 393 -1.44 -9.08 1.49
C MET A 393 -0.71 -8.22 2.54
N MET A 394 -1.28 -7.07 2.90
CA MET A 394 -0.72 -6.17 3.90
C MET A 394 -0.97 -6.63 5.34
N ASP A 395 -1.96 -7.50 5.58
CA ASP A 395 -2.33 -7.99 6.91
C ASP A 395 -2.58 -9.51 6.91
N PRO A 396 -1.82 -10.30 7.70
CA PRO A 396 -2.06 -11.74 7.85
C PRO A 396 -3.48 -12.13 8.28
N ALA A 397 -4.18 -11.30 9.08
CA ALA A 397 -5.58 -11.50 9.44
C ALA A 397 -6.51 -11.29 8.25
N ALA A 398 -6.30 -10.22 7.47
CA ALA A 398 -7.02 -10.00 6.22
C ALA A 398 -6.77 -11.13 5.21
N MET A 399 -5.53 -11.60 5.08
CA MET A 399 -5.20 -12.79 4.28
C MET A 399 -5.93 -14.05 4.75
N ARG A 400 -6.07 -14.25 6.08
CA ARG A 400 -6.81 -15.38 6.63
C ARG A 400 -8.30 -15.22 6.37
N ALA A 401 -8.89 -14.04 6.55
CA ALA A 401 -10.29 -13.76 6.26
C ALA A 401 -10.59 -13.97 4.78
N MET A 402 -9.74 -13.45 3.89
CA MET A 402 -9.81 -13.67 2.44
C MET A 402 -9.72 -15.16 2.07
N LYS A 403 -8.95 -15.96 2.81
CA LYS A 403 -8.84 -17.42 2.63
C LYS A 403 -9.96 -18.22 3.31
N GLN A 404 -10.53 -17.75 4.41
CA GLN A 404 -11.60 -18.42 5.15
C GLN A 404 -12.96 -18.20 4.48
N GLY A 405 -13.14 -17.07 3.79
CA GLY A 405 -14.21 -16.88 2.81
C GLY A 405 -14.10 -17.77 1.56
N GLN A 406 -13.00 -18.53 1.39
CA GLN A 406 -12.81 -19.51 0.30
C GLN A 406 -13.26 -20.94 0.69
N GLY A 407 -14.09 -21.08 1.73
CA GLY A 407 -14.65 -22.35 2.19
C GLY A 407 -15.64 -23.01 1.22
N GLU A 408 -16.13 -22.28 0.22
CA GLU A 408 -16.84 -22.82 -0.93
C GLU A 408 -16.08 -22.40 -2.19
N GLN A 409 -15.71 -23.39 -3.00
CA GLN A 409 -14.77 -23.21 -4.11
C GLN A 409 -15.39 -22.38 -5.24
N HIS A 410 -14.91 -21.15 -5.43
CA HIS A 410 -14.74 -20.60 -6.77
C HIS A 410 -13.40 -19.87 -6.92
N PRO A 411 -12.50 -20.33 -7.81
CA PRO A 411 -11.19 -19.71 -7.97
C PRO A 411 -11.35 -18.31 -8.58
N MET A 412 -10.82 -17.29 -7.89
CA MET A 412 -10.67 -15.91 -8.36
C MET A 412 -10.21 -15.88 -9.83
N SER A 413 -11.14 -15.61 -10.72
CA SER A 413 -10.89 -15.52 -12.16
C SER A 413 -10.36 -14.13 -12.46
N LYS A 414 -9.18 -14.03 -13.08
CA LYS A 414 -8.81 -12.87 -13.90
C LYS A 414 -10.05 -12.44 -14.72
N ARG A 415 -10.45 -11.15 -14.69
CA ARG A 415 -11.52 -10.66 -15.57
C ARG A 415 -11.11 -10.95 -17.01
N LYS A 416 -11.86 -11.83 -17.69
CA LYS A 416 -11.53 -12.27 -19.07
C LYS A 416 -11.97 -11.28 -20.15
N PHE A 417 -12.75 -10.27 -19.76
CA PHE A 417 -13.49 -9.33 -20.60
C PHE A 417 -13.46 -7.94 -19.95
N SER A 418 -13.45 -6.87 -20.76
CA SER A 418 -13.48 -5.50 -20.24
C SER A 418 -14.87 -5.15 -19.68
N ASN A 419 -14.96 -4.11 -18.85
CA ASN A 419 -16.25 -3.65 -18.33
C ASN A 419 -17.22 -3.26 -19.45
N LYS A 420 -16.71 -2.68 -20.55
CA LYS A 420 -17.52 -2.36 -21.73
C LYS A 420 -17.99 -3.62 -22.46
N ASP A 421 -17.15 -4.65 -22.57
CA ASP A 421 -17.59 -5.94 -23.14
C ASP A 421 -18.73 -6.54 -22.32
N MET A 422 -18.73 -6.34 -21.00
CA MET A 422 -19.75 -6.79 -20.05
C MET A 422 -20.89 -5.78 -19.83
N LYS A 423 -20.97 -4.73 -20.65
CA LYS A 423 -22.04 -3.71 -20.61
C LYS A 423 -22.13 -3.02 -19.24
N PHE A 424 -21.02 -3.04 -18.50
CA PHE A 424 -20.88 -2.57 -17.13
C PHE A 424 -21.81 -3.25 -16.11
N GLU A 425 -22.45 -4.38 -16.44
CA GLU A 425 -23.43 -5.07 -15.58
C GLU A 425 -22.86 -5.41 -14.19
N LEU A 426 -21.56 -5.74 -14.12
CA LEU A 426 -20.87 -6.05 -12.87
C LEU A 426 -20.19 -4.83 -12.22
N THR A 427 -20.60 -3.61 -12.61
CA THR A 427 -20.03 -2.35 -12.14
C THR A 427 -21.13 -1.52 -11.48
N ILE A 428 -20.99 -1.23 -10.18
CA ILE A 428 -21.92 -0.35 -9.48
C ILE A 428 -21.88 1.09 -10.01
N TRP A 429 -22.99 1.81 -9.92
CA TRP A 429 -23.22 3.14 -10.49
C TRP A 429 -22.15 4.16 -10.13
N LYS A 430 -21.66 4.10 -8.87
CA LYS A 430 -20.60 4.98 -8.37
C LYS A 430 -19.32 4.84 -9.21
N ASN A 431 -19.07 3.63 -9.73
CA ASN A 431 -17.89 3.23 -10.51
C ASN A 431 -18.08 3.33 -12.04
N LEU A 432 -19.25 3.79 -12.52
CA LEU A 432 -19.46 3.98 -13.96
C LEU A 432 -18.70 5.21 -14.45
N PRO A 433 -17.91 5.13 -15.55
CA PRO A 433 -17.29 6.29 -16.17
C PRO A 433 -18.33 7.36 -16.52
N GLN A 434 -17.98 8.63 -16.41
CA GLN A 434 -18.92 9.73 -16.64
C GLN A 434 -19.69 9.64 -17.99
N PRO A 435 -19.06 9.25 -19.12
CA PRO A 435 -19.79 9.05 -20.38
C PRO A 435 -20.82 7.92 -20.30
N VAL A 436 -20.48 6.84 -19.60
CA VAL A 436 -21.36 5.66 -19.39
C VAL A 436 -22.50 6.05 -18.46
N ARG A 437 -22.25 6.74 -17.35
CA ARG A 437 -23.29 7.22 -16.44
C ARG A 437 -24.27 8.18 -17.12
N LYS A 438 -23.79 9.02 -18.04
CA LYS A 438 -24.66 9.88 -18.87
C LYS A 438 -25.50 9.04 -19.84
N ALA A 439 -24.92 8.02 -20.45
CA ALA A 439 -25.64 7.09 -21.31
C ALA A 439 -26.69 6.27 -20.53
N CYS A 440 -26.37 5.75 -19.35
CA CYS A 440 -27.32 5.05 -18.50
C CYS A 440 -28.52 5.95 -18.14
N LYS A 441 -28.28 7.24 -17.84
CA LYS A 441 -29.36 8.22 -17.62
C LYS A 441 -30.23 8.44 -18.86
N GLU A 442 -29.64 8.45 -20.05
CA GLU A 442 -30.38 8.57 -21.32
C GLU A 442 -31.26 7.34 -21.58
N LEU A 443 -30.84 6.16 -21.10
CA LEU A 443 -31.64 4.93 -21.08
C LEU A 443 -32.65 4.89 -19.92
N GLY A 444 -32.71 5.91 -19.07
CA GLY A 444 -33.67 5.99 -17.96
C GLY A 444 -33.20 5.34 -16.65
N TYR A 445 -31.94 4.92 -16.56
CA TYR A 445 -31.35 4.47 -15.30
C TYR A 445 -30.96 5.65 -14.41
N ASP A 446 -31.15 5.47 -13.11
CA ASP A 446 -30.50 6.25 -12.08
C ASP A 446 -29.66 5.31 -11.18
N LYS A 447 -29.04 5.88 -10.14
CA LYS A 447 -28.20 5.11 -9.22
C LYS A 447 -28.95 3.92 -8.62
N ASN A 448 -30.16 4.14 -8.12
CA ASN A 448 -30.90 3.11 -7.43
C ASN A 448 -31.30 2.03 -8.42
N LYS A 449 -31.83 2.44 -9.59
CA LYS A 449 -32.23 1.48 -10.61
C LYS A 449 -31.07 0.62 -11.10
N TRP A 450 -29.91 1.23 -11.30
CA TRP A 450 -28.73 0.51 -11.75
C TRP A 450 -28.17 -0.44 -10.68
N ASP A 451 -27.94 0.07 -9.45
CA ASP A 451 -27.31 -0.72 -8.38
C ASP A 451 -28.19 -1.87 -7.87
N ASN A 452 -29.51 -1.74 -8.03
CA ASN A 452 -30.49 -2.76 -7.64
C ASN A 452 -30.95 -3.63 -8.82
N SER A 453 -30.40 -3.42 -10.03
CA SER A 453 -30.84 -4.09 -11.26
C SER A 453 -32.35 -3.96 -11.52
N GLU A 454 -32.91 -2.77 -11.26
CA GLU A 454 -34.31 -2.45 -11.54
C GLU A 454 -34.49 -2.13 -13.02
N GLU A 455 -35.72 -2.36 -13.48
CA GLU A 455 -36.12 -2.12 -14.85
C GLU A 455 -36.22 -0.64 -15.26
N VAL A 456 -35.95 -0.40 -16.53
CA VAL A 456 -36.20 0.88 -17.20
C VAL A 456 -37.01 0.67 -18.47
N ASP A 457 -37.88 1.63 -18.81
CA ASP A 457 -38.86 1.48 -19.89
C ASP A 457 -38.23 1.03 -21.22
N CYS A 458 -37.06 1.57 -21.58
CA CYS A 458 -36.45 1.25 -22.87
C CYS A 458 -36.01 -0.20 -23.02
N GLN A 459 -35.81 -0.95 -21.93
CA GLN A 459 -35.39 -2.35 -22.01
C GLN A 459 -36.47 -3.27 -22.59
N TRP A 460 -37.72 -2.79 -22.64
CA TRP A 460 -38.87 -3.47 -23.21
C TRP A 460 -39.06 -3.18 -24.70
N GLU A 461 -38.27 -2.25 -25.24
CA GLU A 461 -38.30 -1.87 -26.65
C GLU A 461 -37.28 -2.69 -27.44
N HIS A 462 -37.64 -3.04 -28.68
CA HIS A 462 -36.68 -3.60 -29.62
C HIS A 462 -35.63 -2.53 -30.00
N TRP A 463 -34.44 -2.97 -30.40
CA TRP A 463 -33.36 -2.05 -30.78
C TRP A 463 -33.76 -1.02 -31.86
N GLU A 464 -34.61 -1.42 -32.81
CA GLU A 464 -35.14 -0.54 -33.85
C GLU A 464 -36.13 0.51 -33.32
N ASP A 465 -36.83 0.20 -32.23
CA ASP A 465 -37.84 1.05 -31.59
C ASP A 465 -37.24 2.06 -30.60
N LEU A 466 -35.99 1.84 -30.16
CA LEU A 466 -35.23 2.81 -29.38
C LEU A 466 -35.11 4.16 -30.14
N THR A 467 -35.14 5.26 -29.40
CA THR A 467 -34.81 6.57 -29.99
C THR A 467 -33.35 6.62 -30.46
N ASP A 468 -33.02 7.55 -31.36
CA ASP A 468 -31.64 7.72 -31.84
C ASP A 468 -30.68 8.05 -30.69
N GLU A 469 -31.15 8.80 -29.70
CA GLU A 469 -30.42 9.14 -28.48
C GLU A 469 -30.19 7.92 -27.59
N GLN A 470 -31.23 7.10 -27.36
CA GLN A 470 -31.12 5.84 -26.61
C GLN A 470 -30.19 4.84 -27.32
N ARG A 471 -30.30 4.64 -28.64
CA ARG A 471 -29.36 3.78 -29.37
C ARG A 471 -27.92 4.25 -29.27
N LYS A 472 -27.66 5.56 -29.33
CA LYS A 472 -26.31 6.12 -29.13
C LYS A 472 -25.81 5.85 -27.71
N ALA A 473 -26.66 6.03 -26.71
CA ALA A 473 -26.35 5.74 -25.32
C ALA A 473 -26.05 4.25 -25.09
N ALA A 474 -26.87 3.35 -25.63
CA ALA A 474 -26.67 1.91 -25.57
C ALA A 474 -25.29 1.52 -26.16
N LYS A 475 -24.92 2.07 -27.33
CA LYS A 475 -23.59 1.87 -27.95
C LYS A 475 -22.43 2.39 -27.11
N VAL A 476 -22.62 3.46 -26.32
CA VAL A 476 -21.58 3.98 -25.40
C VAL A 476 -21.31 2.97 -24.28
N ILE A 477 -22.37 2.33 -23.76
CA ILE A 477 -22.29 1.31 -22.70
C ILE A 477 -21.69 -0.02 -23.22
N GLY A 478 -21.80 -0.28 -24.53
CA GLY A 478 -21.27 -1.47 -25.18
C GLY A 478 -22.35 -2.40 -25.74
N TRP A 479 -23.61 -1.96 -25.74
CA TRP A 479 -24.70 -2.68 -26.35
C TRP A 479 -24.66 -2.63 -27.88
N GLU A 480 -25.15 -3.71 -28.45
CA GLU A 480 -25.36 -3.93 -29.87
C GLU A 480 -26.66 -4.70 -30.04
N GLU A 481 -27.29 -4.60 -31.22
CA GLU A 481 -28.62 -5.12 -31.52
C GLU A 481 -28.80 -6.58 -31.11
N ALA A 482 -27.90 -7.47 -31.54
CA ALA A 482 -27.99 -8.90 -31.22
C ALA A 482 -27.91 -9.20 -29.71
N ALA A 483 -27.09 -8.45 -28.97
CA ALA A 483 -26.98 -8.58 -27.51
C ALA A 483 -28.22 -8.03 -26.80
N TRP A 484 -28.78 -6.93 -27.32
CA TRP A 484 -29.94 -6.23 -26.77
C TRP A 484 -31.23 -7.06 -26.95
N ASP A 485 -31.53 -7.47 -28.18
CA ASP A 485 -32.83 -8.06 -28.50
C ASP A 485 -32.93 -9.56 -28.15
N SER A 486 -31.81 -10.26 -28.12
CA SER A 486 -31.85 -11.74 -28.05
C SER A 486 -30.77 -12.39 -27.21
N HIS A 487 -29.83 -11.61 -26.66
CA HIS A 487 -28.65 -12.14 -25.98
C HIS A 487 -27.89 -13.19 -26.84
N TYR A 488 -27.95 -13.05 -28.17
CA TYR A 488 -27.48 -14.01 -29.18
C TYR A 488 -28.09 -15.41 -29.16
N GLN A 489 -29.18 -15.66 -28.43
CA GLN A 489 -29.78 -17.01 -28.29
C GLN A 489 -30.16 -17.65 -29.64
N TRP A 490 -30.55 -16.83 -30.61
CA TRP A 490 -30.96 -17.28 -31.95
C TRP A 490 -29.82 -17.31 -32.97
N THR A 491 -28.60 -16.93 -32.58
CA THR A 491 -27.44 -16.95 -33.47
C THR A 491 -26.82 -18.34 -33.45
N GLU A 492 -26.58 -18.95 -34.61
CA GLU A 492 -25.91 -20.25 -34.65
C GLU A 492 -24.48 -20.15 -34.08
N TRP A 493 -24.00 -21.22 -33.44
CA TRP A 493 -22.67 -21.22 -32.81
C TRP A 493 -21.59 -20.77 -33.79
N ASN A 494 -21.63 -21.20 -35.04
CA ASN A 494 -20.63 -20.86 -36.05
C ASN A 494 -20.71 -19.40 -36.52
N GLU A 495 -21.85 -18.73 -36.33
CA GLU A 495 -22.09 -17.33 -36.69
C GLU A 495 -21.80 -16.36 -35.54
N LEU A 496 -21.71 -16.85 -34.30
CA LEU A 496 -21.36 -16.02 -33.15
C LEU A 496 -20.02 -15.26 -33.39
N PRO A 497 -19.95 -13.97 -33.03
CA PRO A 497 -18.70 -13.25 -33.06
C PRO A 497 -17.68 -13.86 -32.10
N LYS A 498 -16.39 -13.65 -32.36
CA LYS A 498 -15.29 -14.28 -31.61
C LYS A 498 -15.35 -13.99 -30.11
N LEU A 499 -15.78 -12.79 -29.73
CA LEU A 499 -15.91 -12.37 -28.34
C LEU A 499 -17.02 -13.15 -27.64
N GLN A 500 -18.19 -13.26 -28.27
CA GLN A 500 -19.35 -14.01 -27.78
C GLN A 500 -19.06 -15.51 -27.71
N LYS A 501 -18.41 -16.11 -28.72
CA LYS A 501 -17.93 -17.51 -28.63
C LYS A 501 -17.01 -17.74 -27.43
N LYS A 502 -16.13 -16.78 -27.14
CA LYS A 502 -15.24 -16.84 -25.97
C LYS A 502 -16.06 -16.72 -24.68
N ALA A 503 -17.02 -15.79 -24.61
CA ALA A 503 -17.89 -15.58 -23.46
C ALA A 503 -18.80 -16.77 -23.17
N ALA A 504 -19.45 -17.32 -24.19
CA ALA A 504 -20.24 -18.54 -24.14
C ALA A 504 -19.44 -19.69 -23.50
N ARG A 505 -18.19 -19.93 -23.96
CA ARG A 505 -17.29 -20.92 -23.35
C ARG A 505 -16.92 -20.65 -21.90
N VAL A 506 -16.87 -19.38 -21.51
CA VAL A 506 -16.60 -19.00 -20.13
C VAL A 506 -17.83 -19.22 -19.24
N ALA A 507 -19.03 -19.06 -19.78
CA ALA A 507 -20.29 -19.36 -19.12
C ALA A 507 -20.64 -20.86 -19.09
N GLY A 508 -19.89 -21.71 -19.80
CA GLY A 508 -20.09 -23.17 -19.81
C GLY A 508 -20.69 -23.74 -21.09
N TYR A 509 -20.99 -22.89 -22.08
CA TYR A 509 -21.47 -23.33 -23.39
C TYR A 509 -20.34 -23.83 -24.30
N THR A 510 -20.70 -24.74 -25.19
CA THR A 510 -19.89 -25.41 -26.20
C THR A 510 -20.68 -25.41 -27.51
N GLU A 511 -20.02 -25.80 -28.61
CA GLU A 511 -20.71 -25.94 -29.89
C GLU A 511 -21.87 -26.95 -29.82
N ASP A 512 -21.65 -28.03 -29.08
CA ASP A 512 -22.59 -29.15 -29.00
C ASP A 512 -23.82 -28.84 -28.13
N ASN A 513 -23.73 -27.90 -27.18
CA ASN A 513 -24.82 -27.56 -26.25
C ASN A 513 -25.27 -26.09 -26.34
N TRP A 514 -24.86 -25.35 -27.38
CA TRP A 514 -25.18 -23.92 -27.53
C TRP A 514 -26.69 -23.63 -27.57
N GLN A 515 -27.49 -24.60 -28.01
CA GLN A 515 -28.95 -24.51 -28.12
C GLN A 515 -29.67 -25.38 -27.07
N ASP A 516 -28.90 -25.99 -26.17
CA ASP A 516 -29.40 -26.86 -25.12
C ASP A 516 -29.13 -26.24 -23.76
N TRP A 517 -29.95 -26.59 -22.77
CA TRP A 517 -29.75 -26.15 -21.39
C TRP A 517 -28.45 -26.73 -20.81
N VAL A 518 -27.65 -25.87 -20.17
CA VAL A 518 -26.40 -26.26 -19.49
C VAL A 518 -26.69 -26.45 -18.00
N GLU A 519 -26.33 -27.62 -17.46
CA GLU A 519 -26.45 -27.93 -16.02
C GLU A 519 -25.63 -26.93 -15.18
N GLY A 520 -26.26 -26.25 -14.21
CA GLY A 520 -25.63 -25.20 -13.40
C GLY A 520 -25.82 -23.76 -13.91
N LEU A 521 -26.50 -23.58 -15.05
CA LEU A 521 -27.02 -22.29 -15.52
C LEU A 521 -28.55 -22.16 -15.31
N ASP A 522 -29.09 -22.92 -14.36
CA ASP A 522 -30.49 -22.88 -13.90
C ASP A 522 -30.65 -22.18 -12.55
N GLU A 523 -29.58 -21.57 -12.04
CA GLU A 523 -29.56 -20.84 -10.77
C GLU A 523 -29.89 -19.35 -10.94
N TRP A 524 -30.33 -18.72 -9.84
CA TRP A 524 -30.51 -17.26 -9.79
C TRP A 524 -29.19 -16.56 -10.09
N TRP A 525 -29.25 -15.36 -10.66
CA TRP A 525 -28.07 -14.59 -11.01
C TRP A 525 -27.11 -14.49 -9.84
N GLU A 526 -27.59 -14.26 -8.62
CA GLU A 526 -26.71 -14.15 -7.44
C GLU A 526 -25.95 -15.43 -7.11
N ASP A 527 -26.53 -16.60 -7.39
CA ASP A 527 -25.95 -17.91 -7.12
C ASP A 527 -24.94 -18.33 -8.20
N LEU A 528 -25.03 -17.74 -9.41
CA LEU A 528 -24.05 -17.97 -10.46
C LEU A 528 -22.63 -17.58 -10.03
N GLY A 529 -21.69 -18.43 -10.44
CA GLY A 529 -20.27 -18.14 -10.30
C GLY A 529 -19.82 -16.89 -11.08
N HIS A 530 -18.70 -16.32 -10.65
CA HIS A 530 -18.21 -15.06 -11.20
C HIS A 530 -17.83 -15.17 -12.69
N LYS A 531 -17.40 -16.34 -13.16
CA LYS A 531 -17.02 -16.55 -14.58
C LYS A 531 -18.28 -16.62 -15.44
N GLU A 532 -19.31 -17.27 -14.94
CA GLU A 532 -20.62 -17.42 -15.55
C GLU A 532 -21.24 -16.03 -15.73
N LYS A 533 -21.31 -15.22 -14.66
CA LYS A 533 -21.73 -13.81 -14.70
C LYS A 533 -20.97 -12.99 -15.74
N GLN A 534 -19.64 -13.10 -15.80
CA GLN A 534 -18.82 -12.40 -16.79
C GLN A 534 -19.16 -12.83 -18.23
N GLY A 535 -19.32 -14.13 -18.48
CA GLY A 535 -19.68 -14.66 -19.79
C GLY A 535 -21.07 -14.19 -20.22
N LEU A 536 -22.06 -14.34 -19.35
CA LEU A 536 -23.45 -13.95 -19.61
C LEU A 536 -23.60 -12.44 -19.84
N ALA A 537 -22.92 -11.60 -19.07
CA ALA A 537 -22.91 -10.15 -19.28
C ALA A 537 -22.36 -9.76 -20.66
N VAL A 538 -21.34 -10.49 -21.17
CA VAL A 538 -20.85 -10.26 -22.54
C VAL A 538 -21.88 -10.67 -23.59
N MET A 539 -22.67 -11.71 -23.34
CA MET A 539 -23.76 -12.12 -24.22
C MET A 539 -24.93 -11.13 -24.23
N GLY A 540 -25.01 -10.24 -23.24
CA GLY A 540 -26.07 -9.24 -23.10
C GLY A 540 -27.06 -9.54 -21.98
N TRP A 541 -26.84 -10.59 -21.18
CA TRP A 541 -27.66 -10.84 -20.00
C TRP A 541 -27.38 -9.80 -18.92
N THR A 542 -28.46 -9.31 -18.33
CA THR A 542 -28.43 -8.54 -17.09
C THR A 542 -28.92 -9.44 -15.97
N LYS A 543 -28.67 -9.05 -14.71
CA LYS A 543 -29.28 -9.73 -13.56
C LYS A 543 -30.79 -9.85 -13.74
N TYR A 544 -31.44 -8.75 -14.14
CA TYR A 544 -32.88 -8.73 -14.35
C TYR A 544 -33.33 -9.70 -15.44
N SER A 545 -32.73 -9.63 -16.64
CA SER A 545 -33.17 -10.47 -17.76
C SER A 545 -32.87 -11.95 -17.54
N TRP A 546 -31.81 -12.28 -16.82
CA TRP A 546 -31.49 -13.67 -16.45
C TRP A 546 -32.50 -14.25 -15.44
N ASP A 547 -32.80 -13.49 -14.39
CA ASP A 547 -33.71 -13.94 -13.33
C ASP A 547 -35.19 -14.03 -13.79
N HIS A 548 -35.49 -13.52 -14.99
CA HIS A 548 -36.85 -13.45 -15.57
C HIS A 548 -36.96 -14.05 -16.99
N GLN A 549 -36.01 -14.92 -17.38
CA GLN A 549 -35.95 -15.56 -18.70
C GLN A 549 -37.05 -16.59 -18.98
#